data_AF-W3V607-F1
#
_entry.id   AF-W3V607-F1
#
_cell.length_a   1.000
_cell.length_b   1.000
_cell.length_c   1.000
_cell.angle_alpha   90.00
_cell.angle_beta   90.00
_cell.angle_gamma   90.00
#
_symmetry.space_group_name_H-M   'P 1'
#
loop_
_entity.id
_entity.type
_entity.pdbx_description
1 polymer ?
#
loop_
_entity_poly.entity_id
_entity_poly.type
_entity_poly.pdbx_seq_one_letter_code
_entity_poly.pdbx_strand_id
1 'polypeptide(L)'
;KANNAVPGSRKVNGKALTGDISLGAGDVGSYATSESDSRYQLRGNYQLAGNYAVRGDSYTKSESDSRYQVRGAAQRWRKIGDFGGEASDTEITLSESCLGKYLFVRRYNRGNNSMTGFLVPPIPGIRFCVPMGIEGSWDFIVSPDGRQLNMVGSNYGAASGVYMVD
;
A
#
# COMPACT_ATOMS: atom_id res chain seq x y z
N LYS A 1 -32.96 43.98 45.35
CA LYS A 1 -32.57 45.25 44.71
C LYS A 1 -31.30 45.76 45.38
N ALA A 2 -30.24 46.05 44.63
CA ALA A 2 -29.06 46.70 45.20
C ALA A 2 -29.41 48.16 45.50
N ASN A 3 -29.47 48.52 46.78
CA ASN A 3 -29.82 49.87 47.24
C ASN A 3 -28.69 50.85 46.89
N ASN A 4 -28.81 51.56 45.76
CA ASN A 4 -27.88 52.60 45.29
C ASN A 4 -26.41 52.18 45.07
N ALA A 5 -26.07 50.89 45.09
CA ALA A 5 -24.69 50.43 44.91
C ALA A 5 -24.18 50.49 43.46
N VAL A 6 -25.07 50.50 42.47
CA VAL A 6 -24.71 50.54 41.04
C VAL A 6 -25.62 51.53 40.28
N PRO A 7 -25.07 52.56 39.61
CA PRO A 7 -25.85 53.47 38.77
C PRO A 7 -26.55 52.74 37.61
N GLY A 8 -27.85 52.97 37.43
CA GLY A 8 -28.67 52.30 36.39
C GLY A 8 -28.31 52.65 34.94
N SER A 9 -27.45 53.65 34.73
CA SER A 9 -26.89 53.99 33.42
C SER A 9 -25.75 53.06 32.99
N ARG A 10 -25.21 52.24 33.90
CA ARG A 10 -24.17 51.27 33.56
C ARG A 10 -24.76 50.15 32.71
N LYS A 11 -23.96 49.71 31.73
CA LYS A 11 -24.31 48.67 30.77
C LYS A 11 -23.23 47.60 30.74
N VAL A 12 -23.64 46.37 30.46
CA VAL A 12 -22.73 45.25 30.12
C VAL A 12 -23.00 44.89 28.67
N ASN A 13 -22.00 45.06 27.81
CA ASN A 13 -22.13 44.91 26.37
C ASN A 13 -23.40 45.59 25.78
N GLY A 14 -23.65 46.85 26.16
CA GLY A 14 -24.82 47.61 25.70
C GLY A 14 -26.15 47.31 26.40
N LYS A 15 -26.24 46.26 27.23
CA LYS A 15 -27.46 45.87 27.98
C LYS A 15 -27.54 46.58 29.33
N ALA A 16 -28.69 47.16 29.66
CA ALA A 16 -28.90 47.92 30.90
C ALA A 16 -29.07 47.01 32.12
N LEU A 17 -28.54 47.42 33.28
CA LEU A 17 -28.54 46.65 34.54
C LEU A 17 -29.87 46.76 35.32
N THR A 18 -30.99 46.50 34.66
CA THR A 18 -32.33 46.55 35.28
C THR A 18 -32.82 45.20 35.81
N GLY A 19 -32.05 44.13 35.58
CA GLY A 19 -32.32 42.75 35.98
C GLY A 19 -31.14 41.85 35.62
N ASP A 20 -31.38 40.54 35.56
CA ASP A 20 -30.36 39.57 35.18
C ASP A 20 -29.93 39.75 33.71
N ILE A 21 -28.63 39.59 33.46
CA ILE A 21 -28.02 39.79 32.13
C ILE A 21 -27.51 38.46 31.59
N SER A 22 -28.12 37.99 30.51
CA SER A 22 -27.62 36.85 29.73
C SER A 22 -26.73 37.36 28.60
N LEU A 23 -25.50 36.85 28.51
CA LEU A 23 -24.55 37.13 27.43
C LEU A 23 -24.35 35.86 26.58
N GLY A 24 -24.47 36.01 25.26
CA GLY A 24 -24.14 34.97 24.29
C GLY A 24 -22.76 35.17 23.67
N ALA A 25 -22.33 34.24 22.80
CA ALA A 25 -21.03 34.30 22.16
C ALA A 25 -20.77 35.62 21.41
N GLY A 26 -21.78 36.12 20.68
CA GLY A 26 -21.70 37.39 19.96
C GLY A 26 -21.55 38.61 20.87
N ASP A 27 -21.97 38.54 22.14
CA ASP A 27 -21.83 39.66 23.08
C ASP A 27 -20.38 39.89 23.54
N VAL A 28 -19.50 38.91 23.34
CA VAL A 28 -18.12 38.94 23.84
C VAL A 28 -17.08 38.68 22.74
N GLY A 29 -17.52 38.72 21.47
CA GLY A 29 -16.65 38.46 20.31
C GLY A 29 -16.17 37.01 20.22
N SER A 30 -16.91 36.07 20.82
CA SER A 30 -16.62 34.63 20.74
C SER A 30 -17.39 33.96 19.60
N TYR A 31 -16.89 32.81 19.14
CA TYR A 31 -17.60 31.99 18.18
C TYR A 31 -18.82 31.30 18.80
N ALA A 32 -19.91 31.24 18.05
CA ALA A 32 -21.03 30.39 18.41
C ALA A 32 -20.60 28.91 18.33
N THR A 33 -21.29 28.04 19.07
CA THR A 33 -21.02 26.59 19.05
C THR A 33 -21.09 26.04 17.63
N SER A 34 -22.12 26.43 16.85
CA SER A 34 -22.27 26.01 15.45
C SER A 34 -21.12 26.46 14.54
N GLU A 35 -20.59 27.67 14.76
CA GLU A 35 -19.46 28.18 14.00
C GLU A 35 -18.16 27.46 14.38
N SER A 36 -17.99 27.16 15.68
CA SER A 36 -16.84 26.38 16.17
C SER A 36 -16.88 24.96 15.62
N ASP A 37 -18.03 24.30 15.64
CA ASP A 37 -18.22 22.95 15.10
C ASP A 37 -18.01 22.88 13.59
N SER A 38 -18.30 23.98 12.88
CA SER A 38 -18.11 24.05 11.42
C SER A 38 -16.64 24.34 11.06
N ARG A 39 -15.92 25.11 11.88
CA ARG A 39 -14.54 25.54 11.61
C ARG A 39 -13.50 24.57 12.14
N TYR A 40 -13.84 23.80 13.17
CA TYR A 40 -12.90 22.93 13.87
C TYR A 40 -13.43 21.51 13.98
N GLN A 41 -12.57 20.52 13.71
CA GLN A 41 -12.92 19.11 13.89
C GLN A 41 -13.07 18.78 15.38
N LEU A 42 -14.03 17.91 15.70
CA LEU A 42 -14.23 17.36 17.04
C LEU A 42 -12.94 16.67 17.53
N ARG A 43 -12.58 16.93 18.79
CA ARG A 43 -11.41 16.34 19.46
C ARG A 43 -11.52 14.81 19.42
N GLY A 44 -10.56 14.14 18.79
CA GLY A 44 -10.56 12.68 18.61
C GLY A 44 -10.89 12.20 17.20
N ASN A 45 -11.49 13.04 16.35
CA ASN A 45 -11.70 12.78 14.92
C ASN A 45 -10.54 13.33 14.07
N TYR A 46 -9.29 13.05 14.46
CA TYR A 46 -8.09 13.49 13.73
C TYR A 46 -7.88 12.77 12.39
N GLN A 47 -8.76 11.83 12.04
CA GLN A 47 -8.78 11.27 10.71
C GLN A 47 -9.45 12.30 9.79
N LEU A 48 -8.65 12.99 8.96
CA LEU A 48 -9.19 13.70 7.79
C LEU A 48 -10.17 12.77 7.08
N ALA A 49 -11.38 13.25 6.79
CA ALA A 49 -12.34 12.55 5.95
C ALA A 49 -11.72 12.44 4.54
N GLY A 50 -11.02 11.34 4.34
CA GLY A 50 -10.11 11.15 3.24
C GLY A 50 -8.97 10.26 3.70
N ASN A 51 -8.97 9.02 3.25
CA ASN A 51 -7.72 8.29 3.12
C ASN A 51 -6.75 9.27 2.45
N TYR A 52 -5.69 9.76 3.10
CA TYR A 52 -4.33 10.08 2.60
C TYR A 52 -3.56 11.06 3.51
N ALA A 53 -2.24 10.94 3.45
CA ALA A 53 -1.27 11.56 4.35
C ALA A 53 -1.40 13.08 4.43
N VAL A 54 -1.25 13.61 5.65
CA VAL A 54 -1.12 15.04 5.91
C VAL A 54 0.12 15.56 5.19
N ARG A 55 -0.09 16.41 4.18
CA ARG A 55 0.84 17.37 3.55
C ARG A 55 2.34 17.07 3.73
N GLY A 56 2.99 16.62 2.64
CA GLY A 56 4.45 16.66 2.47
C GLY A 56 5.11 15.33 2.10
N ASP A 57 4.59 14.61 1.10
CA ASP A 57 5.28 13.48 0.45
C ASP A 57 5.20 12.11 1.14
N SER A 58 4.00 11.60 1.38
CA SER A 58 3.83 10.16 1.61
C SER A 58 2.61 9.63 0.88
N TYR A 59 2.83 8.51 0.20
CA TYR A 59 1.86 7.89 -0.69
C TYR A 59 0.54 7.60 0.00
N THR A 60 -0.50 7.64 -0.80
CA THR A 60 -1.81 7.21 -0.40
C THR A 60 -1.80 5.75 0.05
N LYS A 61 -2.68 5.33 0.99
CA LYS A 61 -2.71 3.92 1.41
C LYS A 61 -2.93 2.99 0.21
N SER A 62 -3.82 3.38 -0.70
CA SER A 62 -4.08 2.66 -1.95
C SER A 62 -2.88 2.61 -2.89
N GLU A 63 -2.15 3.72 -3.07
CA GLU A 63 -0.90 3.73 -3.85
C GLU A 63 0.19 2.89 -3.20
N SER A 64 0.29 2.92 -1.87
CA SER A 64 1.27 2.13 -1.11
C SER A 64 0.97 0.65 -1.27
N ASP A 65 -0.29 0.24 -1.05
CA ASP A 65 -0.75 -1.14 -1.19
C ASP A 65 -0.56 -1.67 -2.62
N SER A 66 -0.56 -0.78 -3.63
CA SER A 66 -0.32 -1.16 -5.03
C SER A 66 1.16 -1.21 -5.42
N ARG A 67 2.04 -0.52 -4.67
CA ARG A 67 3.47 -0.38 -5.00
C ARG A 67 4.38 -1.25 -4.16
N TYR A 68 3.98 -1.55 -2.94
CA TYR A 68 4.78 -2.29 -1.98
C TYR A 68 4.10 -3.58 -1.59
N GLN A 69 4.89 -4.63 -1.48
CA GLN A 69 4.41 -5.92 -1.03
C GLN A 69 3.85 -5.82 0.39
N VAL A 70 2.72 -6.48 0.65
CA VAL A 70 2.09 -6.46 1.98
C VAL A 70 3.02 -7.12 3.00
N ARG A 71 3.20 -6.47 4.15
CA ARG A 71 4.02 -7.00 5.26
C ARG A 71 3.33 -8.20 5.91
N GLY A 72 4.06 -9.30 6.07
CA GLY A 72 3.65 -10.45 6.89
C GLY A 72 3.22 -11.68 6.10
N ALA A 73 2.71 -12.70 6.80
CA ALA A 73 2.39 -14.03 6.24
C ALA A 73 1.12 -14.07 5.35
N ALA A 74 0.48 -12.92 5.10
CA ALA A 74 -0.71 -12.83 4.25
C ALA A 74 -0.37 -12.74 2.75
N GLN A 75 0.91 -12.77 2.40
CA GLN A 75 1.41 -12.78 1.02
C GLN A 75 0.82 -13.94 0.22
N ARG A 76 0.16 -13.63 -0.88
CA ARG A 76 -0.54 -14.64 -1.69
C ARG A 76 0.38 -15.14 -2.79
N TRP A 77 0.67 -16.43 -2.74
CA TRP A 77 1.38 -17.13 -3.81
C TRP A 77 0.42 -17.40 -4.95
N ARG A 78 0.58 -16.68 -6.05
CA ARG A 78 -0.24 -16.82 -7.23
C ARG A 78 0.54 -17.55 -8.31
N LYS A 79 0.05 -18.72 -8.71
CA LYS A 79 0.64 -19.46 -9.82
C LYS A 79 0.32 -18.75 -11.14
N ILE A 80 1.35 -18.45 -11.91
CA ILE A 80 1.22 -17.76 -13.20
C ILE A 80 1.64 -18.62 -14.39
N GLY A 81 2.32 -19.74 -14.14
CA GLY A 81 2.76 -20.68 -15.17
C GLY A 81 3.16 -22.03 -14.59
N ASP A 82 3.47 -23.00 -15.44
CA ASP A 82 3.93 -24.32 -15.03
C ASP A 82 4.82 -24.96 -16.08
N PHE A 83 6.04 -25.35 -15.67
CA PHE A 83 6.95 -26.15 -16.49
C PHE A 83 6.59 -27.64 -16.54
N GLY A 84 5.62 -28.11 -15.75
CA GLY A 84 5.13 -29.49 -15.84
C GLY A 84 6.12 -30.58 -15.40
N GLY A 85 7.29 -30.22 -14.90
CA GLY A 85 8.35 -31.15 -14.55
C GLY A 85 9.45 -31.29 -15.61
N GLU A 86 9.52 -30.38 -16.58
CA GLU A 86 10.55 -30.40 -17.61
C GLU A 86 11.91 -29.90 -17.12
N ALA A 87 12.97 -30.51 -17.67
CA ALA A 87 14.35 -30.31 -17.24
C ALA A 87 15.07 -29.16 -17.95
N SER A 88 14.83 -28.94 -19.25
CA SER A 88 15.39 -27.84 -20.06
C SER A 88 14.62 -27.73 -21.38
N ASP A 89 14.99 -26.74 -22.20
CA ASP A 89 14.51 -26.53 -23.57
C ASP A 89 12.98 -26.47 -23.69
N THR A 90 12.36 -25.84 -22.70
CA THR A 90 10.91 -25.79 -22.55
C THR A 90 10.45 -24.34 -22.40
N GLU A 91 9.50 -23.96 -23.25
CA GLU A 91 8.82 -22.68 -23.18
C GLU A 91 7.43 -22.85 -22.58
N ILE A 92 7.09 -21.98 -21.63
CA ILE A 92 5.78 -21.94 -21.01
C ILE A 92 5.10 -20.59 -21.24
N THR A 93 3.79 -20.60 -21.30
CA THR A 93 2.98 -19.37 -21.28
C THR A 93 2.64 -18.99 -19.84
N LEU A 94 2.75 -17.69 -19.57
CA LEU A 94 2.42 -17.06 -18.30
C LEU A 94 1.10 -16.30 -18.42
N SER A 95 0.30 -16.31 -17.35
CA SER A 95 -0.97 -15.59 -17.30
C SER A 95 -0.80 -14.06 -17.34
N GLU A 96 0.39 -13.55 -17.03
CA GLU A 96 0.76 -12.15 -17.09
C GLU A 96 2.24 -11.94 -17.46
N SER A 97 2.61 -10.70 -17.76
CA SER A 97 4.00 -10.34 -18.06
C SER A 97 4.87 -10.43 -16.81
N CYS A 98 6.04 -11.05 -16.91
CA CYS A 98 7.01 -11.20 -15.82
C CYS A 98 8.18 -10.21 -15.85
N LEU A 99 8.33 -9.41 -16.92
CA LEU A 99 9.46 -8.48 -17.07
C LEU A 99 9.52 -7.47 -15.91
N GLY A 100 10.70 -7.34 -15.30
CA GLY A 100 10.94 -6.42 -14.17
C GLY A 100 10.31 -6.87 -12.86
N LYS A 101 9.77 -8.10 -12.77
CA LYS A 101 9.09 -8.61 -11.58
C LYS A 101 9.84 -9.76 -10.94
N TYR A 102 9.57 -10.00 -9.66
CA TYR A 102 10.06 -11.19 -8.97
C TYR A 102 9.24 -12.42 -9.35
N LEU A 103 9.94 -13.48 -9.75
CA LEU A 103 9.37 -14.80 -9.92
C LEU A 103 9.92 -15.76 -8.88
N PHE A 104 9.10 -16.75 -8.54
CA PHE A 104 9.50 -17.90 -7.76
C PHE A 104 9.20 -19.16 -8.55
N VAL A 105 10.22 -19.96 -8.84
CA VAL A 105 10.10 -21.19 -9.61
C VAL A 105 10.36 -22.38 -8.70
N ARG A 106 9.42 -23.32 -8.69
CA ARG A 106 9.50 -24.54 -7.87
C ARG A 106 10.29 -25.62 -8.58
N ARG A 107 11.29 -26.19 -7.91
CA ARG A 107 11.97 -27.39 -8.41
C ARG A 107 11.03 -28.59 -8.40
N TYR A 108 11.08 -29.40 -9.46
CA TYR A 108 10.27 -30.61 -9.60
C TYR A 108 10.96 -31.85 -9.01
N ASN A 109 10.19 -32.71 -8.34
CA ASN A 109 10.57 -34.06 -7.87
C ASN A 109 11.94 -34.21 -7.18
N ARG A 110 12.42 -33.18 -6.47
CA ARG A 110 13.55 -33.28 -5.55
C ARG A 110 13.17 -32.60 -4.24
N GLY A 111 13.55 -33.22 -3.12
CA GLY A 111 13.21 -32.91 -1.72
C GLY A 111 12.56 -31.54 -1.39
N ASN A 112 11.56 -31.57 -0.50
CA ASN A 112 10.84 -30.41 0.06
C ASN A 112 10.21 -29.41 -0.93
N ASN A 113 10.24 -29.68 -2.25
CA ASN A 113 9.66 -28.78 -3.25
C ASN A 113 10.21 -27.35 -3.16
N SER A 114 11.54 -27.24 -3.06
CA SER A 114 12.24 -25.95 -2.90
C SER A 114 11.83 -24.90 -3.94
N MET A 115 11.72 -23.65 -3.49
CA MET A 115 11.41 -22.48 -4.32
C MET A 115 12.69 -21.69 -4.59
N THR A 116 12.92 -21.32 -5.84
CA THR A 116 14.00 -20.39 -6.23
C THR A 116 13.38 -19.07 -6.65
N GLY A 117 13.65 -18.02 -5.87
CA GLY A 117 13.20 -16.65 -6.16
C GLY A 117 14.26 -15.85 -6.90
N PHE A 118 13.87 -15.11 -7.94
CA PHE A 118 14.78 -14.22 -8.69
C PHE A 118 14.02 -13.05 -9.32
N LEU A 119 14.74 -11.96 -9.56
CA LEU A 119 14.23 -10.81 -10.31
C LEU A 119 14.41 -11.07 -11.81
N VAL A 120 13.33 -10.96 -12.57
CA VAL A 120 13.40 -10.99 -14.04
C VAL A 120 13.89 -9.63 -14.54
N PRO A 121 14.95 -9.57 -15.37
CA PRO A 121 15.40 -8.32 -15.95
C PRO A 121 14.26 -7.60 -16.70
N PRO A 122 14.17 -6.26 -16.65
CA PRO A 122 13.16 -5.49 -17.39
C PRO A 122 13.54 -5.33 -18.88
N ILE A 123 14.19 -6.34 -19.46
CA ILE A 123 14.67 -6.37 -20.85
C ILE A 123 14.34 -7.76 -21.40
N PRO A 124 13.49 -7.88 -22.45
CA PRO A 124 13.16 -9.17 -23.04
C PRO A 124 14.27 -9.70 -23.94
N GLY A 125 14.19 -10.99 -24.28
CA GLY A 125 15.07 -11.65 -25.26
C GLY A 125 16.50 -11.90 -24.79
N ILE A 126 16.88 -11.42 -23.61
CA ILE A 126 18.19 -11.72 -23.04
C ILE A 126 18.17 -13.06 -22.31
N ARG A 127 19.26 -13.82 -22.45
CA ARG A 127 19.51 -14.99 -21.61
C ARG A 127 20.06 -14.51 -20.28
N PHE A 128 19.47 -14.98 -19.18
CA PHE A 128 19.99 -14.75 -17.85
C PHE A 128 20.06 -16.06 -17.06
N CYS A 129 21.09 -16.16 -16.22
CA CYS A 129 21.34 -17.33 -15.39
C CYS A 129 20.81 -17.09 -13.98
N VAL A 130 20.10 -18.08 -13.45
CA VAL A 130 19.69 -18.15 -12.05
C VAL A 130 20.56 -19.23 -11.39
N PRO A 131 21.54 -18.84 -10.54
CA PRO A 131 22.41 -19.80 -9.87
C PRO A 131 21.79 -20.30 -8.55
N MET A 132 21.89 -21.61 -8.31
CA MET A 132 21.38 -22.29 -7.10
C MET A 132 22.54 -22.86 -6.27
N GLY A 133 23.63 -22.10 -6.18
CA GLY A 133 24.85 -22.51 -5.49
C GLY A 133 25.53 -23.68 -6.18
N ILE A 134 26.03 -24.64 -5.39
CA ILE A 134 26.75 -25.82 -5.90
C ILE A 134 25.85 -26.81 -6.65
N GLU A 135 24.53 -26.66 -6.54
CA GLU A 135 23.58 -27.61 -7.13
C GLU A 135 23.33 -27.37 -8.62
N GLY A 136 23.77 -26.22 -9.17
CA GLY A 136 23.65 -25.89 -10.58
C GLY A 136 22.88 -24.60 -10.83
N SER A 137 22.38 -24.45 -12.05
CA SER A 137 21.66 -23.26 -12.52
C SER A 137 20.49 -23.60 -13.43
N TRP A 138 19.62 -22.62 -13.62
CA TRP A 138 18.65 -22.53 -14.70
C TRP A 138 18.96 -21.30 -15.54
N ASP A 139 18.86 -21.45 -16.85
CA ASP A 139 19.01 -20.34 -17.78
C ASP A 139 17.67 -20.07 -18.45
N PHE A 140 17.26 -18.81 -18.44
CA PHE A 140 15.98 -18.39 -18.97
C PHE A 140 16.13 -17.32 -20.05
N ILE A 141 15.17 -17.31 -20.98
CA ILE A 141 14.87 -16.22 -21.90
C ILE A 141 13.39 -15.88 -21.75
N VAL A 142 13.06 -14.59 -21.79
CA VAL A 142 11.67 -14.10 -21.70
C VAL A 142 11.26 -13.46 -23.02
N SER A 143 10.04 -13.72 -23.48
CA SER A 143 9.50 -13.15 -24.72
C SER A 143 9.36 -11.62 -24.67
N PRO A 144 9.25 -10.93 -25.83
CA PRO A 144 9.05 -9.48 -25.89
C PRO A 144 7.85 -8.94 -25.10
N ASP A 145 6.74 -9.68 -25.05
CA ASP A 145 5.56 -9.31 -24.26
C ASP A 145 5.68 -9.69 -22.76
N GLY A 146 6.74 -10.41 -22.41
CA GLY A 146 7.02 -10.92 -21.08
C GLY A 146 6.13 -12.07 -20.63
N ARG A 147 5.29 -12.63 -21.52
CA ARG A 147 4.31 -13.67 -21.17
C ARG A 147 4.76 -15.07 -21.54
N GLN A 148 5.95 -15.24 -22.09
CA GLN A 148 6.56 -16.57 -22.26
C GLN A 148 7.89 -16.60 -21.53
N LEU A 149 8.10 -17.68 -20.80
CA LEU A 149 9.35 -17.97 -20.09
C LEU A 149 9.91 -19.26 -20.67
N ASN A 150 11.05 -19.15 -21.33
CA ASN A 150 11.73 -20.26 -21.95
C ASN A 150 12.94 -20.66 -21.09
N MET A 151 12.94 -21.88 -20.57
CA MET A 151 14.12 -22.47 -19.94
C MET A 151 15.01 -23.04 -21.05
N VAL A 152 16.13 -22.38 -21.33
CA VAL A 152 17.04 -22.73 -22.42
C VAL A 152 18.28 -23.50 -21.95
N GLY A 153 18.35 -23.79 -20.66
CA GLY A 153 19.45 -24.55 -20.07
C GLY A 153 19.20 -24.87 -18.61
N SER A 154 19.67 -26.04 -18.17
CA SER A 154 19.54 -26.47 -16.78
C SER A 154 20.60 -27.48 -16.39
N ASN A 155 21.35 -27.15 -15.34
CA ASN A 155 22.18 -28.11 -14.61
C ASN A 155 21.63 -28.38 -13.19
N TYR A 156 20.57 -27.65 -12.80
CA TYR A 156 19.88 -27.80 -11.52
C TYR A 156 18.74 -28.84 -11.59
N GLY A 157 18.33 -29.26 -12.78
CA GLY A 157 17.27 -30.26 -13.02
C GLY A 157 15.92 -29.62 -13.36
N ALA A 158 14.83 -30.35 -13.12
CA ALA A 158 13.50 -29.94 -13.59
C ALA A 158 12.80 -28.88 -12.74
N ALA A 159 11.99 -28.05 -13.41
CA ALA A 159 11.12 -27.06 -12.81
C ALA A 159 9.64 -27.46 -12.93
N SER A 160 8.81 -26.86 -12.07
CA SER A 160 7.35 -26.98 -12.12
C SER A 160 6.69 -25.61 -12.01
N GLY A 161 5.83 -25.39 -11.02
CA GLY A 161 5.05 -24.15 -10.90
C GLY A 161 5.92 -22.89 -10.86
N VAL A 162 5.45 -21.86 -11.57
CA VAL A 162 6.00 -20.50 -11.56
C VAL A 162 5.00 -19.60 -10.85
N TYR A 163 5.49 -18.82 -9.89
CA TYR A 163 4.68 -18.05 -8.96
C TYR A 163 5.13 -16.61 -8.87
N MET A 164 4.17 -15.74 -8.60
CA MET A 164 4.36 -14.37 -8.15
C MET A 164 3.77 -14.23 -6.75
N VAL A 165 4.29 -13.26 -5.99
CA VAL A 165 3.82 -12.99 -4.63
C VAL A 165 3.27 -11.56 -4.58
N ASP A 166 1.98 -11.45 -4.31
CA ASP A 166 1.26 -10.20 -4.10
C ASP A 166 1.27 -9.81 -2.59
#